data_AF-A0A352TA34-F1
#
_entry.id   AF-A0A352TA34-F1
#
_cell.length_a   1.000
_cell.length_b   1.000
_cell.length_c   1.000
_cell.angle_alpha   90.00
_cell.angle_beta   90.00
_cell.angle_gamma   90.00
#
_symmetry.space_group_name_H-M   'P 1'
#
loop_
_entity.id
_entity.type
_entity.pdbx_description
1 polymer ?
#
loop_
_entity_poly.entity_id
_entity_poly.type
_entity_poly.pdbx_seq_one_letter_code
_entity_poly.pdbx_strand_id
1 'polypeptide(L)'
;MTRPTLTNIILGIVIAVAGIFLLAAPEASIRIVIILLGAGAVINGVFNIIRVRPLSDDDQFMLAALIRGIVSIIIGLLACFLPLVFFSAAQTVVRVMLYLFGIYLIFSAIAEFFLVYKLHEANIPAKQFAGEAVISIIIAIILFMIPANFGLMIIRIFGIIMIVCGAGYALYSYRNRTYIIEPDSVSDEE
;
A
#
# COMPACT_ATOMS: atom_id res chain seq x y z
N MET A 1 -14.43 -28.79 -4.71
CA MET A 1 -14.48 -27.89 -5.88
C MET A 1 -15.66 -26.96 -5.68
N THR A 2 -15.42 -25.68 -5.38
CA THR A 2 -16.46 -24.70 -5.02
C THR A 2 -17.29 -24.32 -6.25
N ARG A 3 -18.61 -24.34 -6.13
CA ARG A 3 -19.55 -23.96 -7.20
C ARG A 3 -19.29 -22.51 -7.60
N PRO A 4 -19.11 -22.17 -8.90
CA PRO A 4 -19.03 -20.79 -9.33
C PRO A 4 -20.41 -20.16 -9.15
N THR A 5 -20.58 -19.43 -8.04
CA THR A 5 -21.80 -18.69 -7.75
C THR A 5 -21.85 -17.40 -8.57
N LEU A 6 -23.05 -16.87 -8.80
CA LEU A 6 -23.27 -15.55 -9.40
C LEU A 6 -22.36 -14.47 -8.76
N THR A 7 -22.11 -14.58 -7.45
CA THR A 7 -21.20 -13.74 -6.67
C THR A 7 -19.79 -13.68 -7.24
N ASN A 8 -19.22 -14.80 -7.72
CA ASN A 8 -17.85 -14.82 -8.23
C ASN A 8 -17.73 -14.07 -9.57
N ILE A 9 -18.74 -14.19 -10.43
CA ILE A 9 -18.79 -13.45 -11.70
C ILE A 9 -18.93 -11.96 -11.42
N ILE A 10 -19.82 -11.58 -10.50
CA ILE A 10 -19.97 -10.18 -10.06
C ILE A 10 -18.66 -9.65 -9.50
N LEU A 11 -17.98 -10.42 -8.64
CA LEU A 11 -16.69 -10.02 -8.07
C LEU A 11 -15.64 -9.77 -9.17
N GLY A 12 -15.54 -10.68 -10.15
CA GLY A 12 -14.63 -10.51 -11.30
C GLY A 12 -14.94 -9.25 -12.12
N ILE A 13 -16.23 -8.97 -12.36
CA ILE A 13 -16.67 -7.75 -13.04
C ILE A 13 -16.32 -6.50 -12.22
N VAL A 14 -16.58 -6.50 -10.91
CA VAL A 14 -16.25 -5.37 -10.02
C VAL A 14 -14.75 -5.09 -10.03
N ILE A 15 -13.91 -6.14 -9.98
CA ILE A 15 -12.44 -6.00 -10.06
C ILE A 15 -12.04 -5.38 -11.40
N ALA A 16 -12.64 -5.84 -12.51
CA ALA A 16 -12.34 -5.29 -13.84
C ALA A 16 -12.77 -3.82 -13.96
N VAL A 17 -13.95 -3.46 -13.45
CA VAL A 17 -14.45 -2.08 -13.43
C VAL A 17 -13.55 -1.18 -12.57
N ALA A 18 -13.10 -1.65 -11.41
CA ALA A 18 -12.12 -0.94 -10.59
C ALA A 18 -10.82 -0.72 -11.38
N GLY A 19 -10.36 -1.72 -12.13
CA GLY A 19 -9.17 -1.59 -12.99
C GLY A 19 -9.35 -0.55 -14.11
N ILE A 20 -10.53 -0.50 -14.73
CA ILE A 20 -10.89 0.54 -15.71
C ILE A 20 -10.87 1.92 -15.05
N PHE A 21 -11.41 2.05 -13.84
CA PHE A 21 -11.40 3.32 -13.10
C PHE A 21 -9.96 3.80 -12.82
N LEU A 22 -9.05 2.89 -12.46
CA LEU A 22 -7.62 3.19 -12.29
C LEU A 22 -6.97 3.74 -13.57
N LEU A 23 -7.40 3.28 -14.75
CA LEU A 23 -6.90 3.78 -16.04
C LEU A 23 -7.54 5.09 -16.46
N ALA A 24 -8.85 5.24 -16.25
CA ALA A 24 -9.63 6.40 -16.68
C ALA A 24 -9.35 7.63 -15.80
N ALA A 25 -9.18 7.43 -14.49
CA ALA A 25 -8.96 8.49 -13.52
C ALA A 25 -7.81 8.13 -12.55
N PRO A 26 -6.55 8.05 -13.04
CA PRO A 26 -5.43 7.60 -12.22
C PRO A 26 -5.13 8.57 -11.06
N GLU A 27 -5.30 9.88 -11.27
CA GLU A 27 -5.12 10.87 -10.20
C GLU A 27 -6.15 10.74 -9.09
N ALA A 28 -7.43 10.55 -9.45
CA ALA A 28 -8.49 10.35 -8.48
C ALA A 28 -8.27 9.04 -7.71
N SER A 29 -7.81 8.00 -8.41
CA SER A 29 -7.47 6.71 -7.80
C SER A 29 -6.36 6.84 -6.75
N ILE A 30 -5.28 7.58 -7.05
CA ILE A 30 -4.21 7.88 -6.08
C ILE A 30 -4.79 8.57 -4.84
N ARG A 31 -5.64 9.59 -5.02
CA ARG A 31 -6.24 10.32 -3.89
C ARG A 31 -7.08 9.41 -3.01
N ILE A 32 -7.95 8.60 -3.61
CA ILE A 32 -8.81 7.66 -2.86
C ILE A 32 -7.95 6.68 -2.08
N VAL A 33 -6.91 6.11 -2.70
CA VAL A 33 -6.00 5.18 -2.02
C VAL A 33 -5.31 5.86 -0.83
N ILE A 34 -4.78 7.08 -0.99
CA ILE A 34 -4.13 7.82 0.11
C ILE A 34 -5.13 8.10 1.24
N ILE A 35 -6.36 8.50 0.93
CA ILE A 35 -7.41 8.75 1.94
C ILE A 35 -7.78 7.46 2.67
N LEU A 36 -7.92 6.33 1.96
CA LEU A 36 -8.22 5.04 2.57
C LEU A 36 -7.08 4.57 3.48
N LEU A 37 -5.83 4.74 3.06
CA LEU A 37 -4.66 4.45 3.91
C LEU A 37 -4.61 5.37 5.13
N GLY A 38 -4.95 6.66 4.97
CA GLY A 38 -5.05 7.60 6.07
C GLY A 38 -6.12 7.20 7.10
N ALA A 39 -7.31 6.85 6.62
CA ALA A 39 -8.40 6.36 7.48
C ALA A 39 -7.99 5.07 8.21
N GLY A 40 -7.33 4.14 7.52
CA GLY A 40 -6.76 2.94 8.12
C GLY A 40 -5.72 3.24 9.19
N ALA A 41 -4.84 4.23 8.98
CA ALA A 41 -3.85 4.66 9.96
C ALA A 41 -4.49 5.30 11.20
N VAL A 42 -5.57 6.07 11.04
CA VAL A 42 -6.34 6.59 12.18
C VAL A 42 -6.95 5.43 12.97
N ILE A 43 -7.62 4.49 12.29
CA ILE A 43 -8.22 3.31 12.94
C ILE A 43 -7.15 2.50 13.69
N ASN A 44 -6.01 2.23 13.06
CA ASN A 44 -4.90 1.52 13.68
C ASN A 44 -4.33 2.27 14.90
N GLY A 45 -4.20 3.60 14.82
CA GLY A 45 -3.73 4.41 15.94
C GLY A 45 -4.69 4.36 17.14
N VAL A 46 -5.99 4.48 16.89
CA VAL A 46 -7.04 4.31 17.91
C VAL A 46 -7.01 2.90 18.50
N PHE A 47 -6.92 1.87 17.66
CA PHE A 47 -6.80 0.49 18.11
C PHE A 47 -5.58 0.27 18.99
N ASN A 48 -4.44 0.87 18.64
CA ASN A 48 -3.21 0.75 19.41
C ASN A 48 -3.34 1.38 20.80
N ILE A 49 -4.01 2.53 20.91
CA ILE A 49 -4.24 3.22 22.20
C ILE A 49 -5.23 2.45 23.08
N ILE A 50 -6.32 1.93 22.49
CA ILE A 50 -7.39 1.29 23.27
C ILE A 50 -7.04 -0.16 23.61
N ARG A 51 -6.49 -0.91 22.66
CA ARG A 51 -6.34 -2.37 22.78
C ARG A 51 -4.92 -2.86 22.98
N VAL A 52 -3.93 -2.17 22.45
CA VAL A 52 -2.52 -2.62 22.53
C VAL A 52 -1.83 -2.05 23.76
N ARG A 53 -2.06 -0.78 24.07
CA ARG A 53 -1.52 -0.11 25.26
C ARG A 53 -1.74 -0.90 26.57
N PRO A 54 -2.93 -1.45 26.89
CA PRO A 54 -3.14 -2.17 28.15
C PRO A 54 -2.67 -3.64 28.15
N LEU A 55 -1.95 -4.11 27.11
CA LEU A 55 -1.52 -5.52 27.03
C LEU A 55 -0.30 -5.85 27.90
N SER A 56 0.39 -4.84 28.42
CA SER A 56 1.55 -5.01 29.30
C SER A 56 1.56 -3.91 30.35
N ASP A 57 1.97 -4.27 31.57
CA ASP A 57 2.15 -3.33 32.69
C ASP A 57 3.53 -2.65 32.67
N ASP A 58 4.35 -2.90 31.65
CA ASP A 58 5.62 -2.19 31.46
C ASP A 58 5.39 -0.76 30.96
N ASP A 59 5.83 0.22 31.74
CA ASP A 59 5.74 1.65 31.44
C ASP A 59 6.38 2.02 30.10
N GLN A 60 7.52 1.40 29.74
CA GLN A 60 8.19 1.68 28.47
C GLN A 60 7.37 1.17 27.29
N PHE A 61 6.77 -0.02 27.43
CA PHE A 61 5.88 -0.59 26.44
C PHE A 61 4.61 0.27 26.28
N MET A 62 4.00 0.67 27.40
CA MET A 62 2.80 1.49 27.41
C MET A 62 3.04 2.85 26.73
N LEU A 63 4.18 3.49 27.02
CA LEU A 63 4.58 4.75 26.40
C LEU A 63 4.87 4.58 24.91
N ALA A 64 5.57 3.52 24.51
CA ALA A 64 5.82 3.22 23.09
C ALA A 64 4.52 2.98 22.31
N ALA A 65 3.57 2.22 22.88
CA ALA A 65 2.26 1.99 22.29
C ALA A 65 1.44 3.29 22.19
N LEU A 66 1.50 4.15 23.20
CA LEU A 66 0.82 5.44 23.18
C LEU A 66 1.38 6.37 22.10
N ILE A 67 2.70 6.54 22.04
CA ILE A 67 3.37 7.37 21.02
C ILE A 67 3.06 6.85 19.63
N ARG A 68 3.21 5.54 19.40
CA ARG A 68 2.90 4.92 18.11
C ARG A 68 1.43 5.16 17.71
N GLY A 69 0.51 5.07 18.66
CA GLY A 69 -0.91 5.34 18.44
C GLY A 69 -1.17 6.78 18.03
N ILE A 70 -0.63 7.75 18.78
CA ILE A 70 -0.78 9.19 18.51
C ILE A 70 -0.16 9.56 17.16
N VAL A 71 1.06 9.10 16.89
CA VAL A 71 1.75 9.34 15.62
C VAL A 71 0.95 8.78 14.44
N SER A 72 0.41 7.56 14.58
CA SER A 72 -0.43 6.95 13.54
C SER A 72 -1.71 7.76 13.28
N ILE A 73 -2.35 8.30 14.31
CA ILE A 73 -3.53 9.18 14.15
C ILE A 73 -3.15 10.47 13.44
N ILE A 74 -2.08 11.14 13.86
CA ILE A 74 -1.63 12.40 13.24
C ILE A 74 -1.31 12.19 11.76
N ILE A 75 -0.52 11.17 11.44
CA ILE A 75 -0.16 10.83 10.06
C ILE A 75 -1.42 10.47 9.26
N GLY A 76 -2.33 9.69 9.86
CA GLY A 76 -3.58 9.30 9.21
C GLY A 76 -4.48 10.48 8.88
N LEU A 77 -4.65 11.42 9.81
CA LEU A 77 -5.41 12.65 9.58
C LEU A 77 -4.75 13.50 8.48
N LEU A 78 -3.43 13.69 8.52
CA LEU A 78 -2.71 14.39 7.45
C LEU A 78 -2.92 13.72 6.09
N ALA A 79 -2.81 12.40 6.01
CA ALA A 79 -3.05 11.64 4.78
C ALA A 79 -4.49 11.78 4.26
N CYS A 80 -5.49 11.91 5.13
CA CYS A 80 -6.87 12.15 4.72
C CYS A 80 -7.10 13.60 4.23
N PHE A 81 -6.56 14.59 4.92
CA PHE A 81 -6.85 16.00 4.64
C PHE A 81 -5.98 16.60 3.54
N LEU A 82 -4.71 16.19 3.42
CA LEU A 82 -3.80 16.77 2.42
C LEU A 82 -4.32 16.60 0.97
N PRO A 83 -4.79 15.42 0.53
CA PRO A 83 -5.32 15.26 -0.84
C PRO A 83 -6.60 16.06 -1.11
N LEU A 84 -7.37 16.39 -0.06
CA LEU A 84 -8.61 17.16 -0.17
C LEU A 84 -8.34 18.66 -0.34
N VAL A 85 -7.39 19.19 0.44
CA VAL A 85 -6.99 20.60 0.39
C VAL A 85 -6.13 20.89 -0.84
N PHE A 86 -5.21 19.99 -1.17
CA PHE A 86 -4.28 20.17 -2.27
C PHE A 86 -4.76 19.42 -3.52
N PHE A 87 -5.80 19.98 -4.15
CA PHE A 87 -6.58 19.41 -5.25
C PHE A 87 -5.79 19.07 -6.53
N SER A 88 -4.51 19.44 -6.64
CA SER A 88 -3.63 19.19 -7.78
C SER A 88 -2.29 18.54 -7.39
N ALA A 89 -2.07 18.25 -6.10
CA ALA A 89 -0.73 17.96 -5.61
C ALA A 89 -0.38 16.47 -5.54
N ALA A 90 -1.28 15.52 -5.84
CA ALA A 90 -0.98 14.09 -5.64
C ALA A 90 0.34 13.64 -6.34
N GLN A 91 0.58 14.14 -7.56
CA GLN A 91 1.84 13.87 -8.28
C GLN A 91 3.04 14.58 -7.66
N THR A 92 2.85 15.82 -7.22
CA THR A 92 3.87 16.63 -6.54
C THR A 92 4.25 16.02 -5.21
N VAL A 93 3.27 15.51 -4.44
CA VAL A 93 3.46 14.87 -3.13
C VAL A 93 4.30 13.62 -3.29
N VAL A 94 3.95 12.71 -4.22
CA VAL A 94 4.75 11.50 -4.46
C VAL A 94 6.20 11.84 -4.82
N ARG A 95 6.41 12.84 -5.69
CA ARG A 95 7.77 13.28 -6.05
C ARG A 95 8.53 13.87 -4.86
N VAL A 96 7.89 14.75 -4.09
CA VAL A 96 8.49 15.34 -2.89
C VAL A 96 8.87 14.24 -1.90
N MET A 97 8.03 13.21 -1.72
CA MET A 97 8.35 12.09 -0.86
C MET A 97 9.55 11.27 -1.37
N LEU A 98 9.61 10.98 -2.66
CA LEU A 98 10.77 10.27 -3.25
C LEU A 98 12.07 11.06 -3.06
N TYR A 99 12.04 12.38 -3.23
CA TYR A 99 13.21 13.23 -3.04
C TYR A 99 13.60 13.36 -1.57
N LEU A 100 12.64 13.54 -0.66
CA LEU A 100 12.91 13.54 0.78
C LEU A 100 13.52 12.22 1.22
N PHE A 101 13.03 11.09 0.71
CA PHE A 101 13.58 9.78 1.00
C PHE A 101 14.98 9.60 0.40
N GLY A 102 15.22 10.07 -0.83
CA GLY A 102 16.56 10.09 -1.44
C GLY A 102 17.56 10.94 -0.64
N ILE A 103 17.16 12.13 -0.18
CA ILE A 103 17.97 12.99 0.68
C ILE A 103 18.26 12.29 2.02
N TYR A 104 17.24 11.69 2.63
CA TYR A 104 17.39 10.91 3.86
C TYR A 104 18.43 9.79 3.70
N LEU A 105 18.41 9.05 2.60
CA LEU A 105 19.37 7.98 2.33
C LEU A 105 20.80 8.51 2.14
N ILE A 106 20.98 9.69 1.56
CA ILE A 106 22.30 10.34 1.51
C ILE A 106 22.81 10.64 2.92
N PHE A 107 21.95 11.21 3.79
CA PHE A 107 22.33 11.44 5.19
C PHE A 107 22.61 10.15 5.95
N SER A 108 21.83 9.08 5.70
CA SER A 108 22.08 7.75 6.26
C SER A 108 23.45 7.23 5.86
N ALA A 109 23.79 7.28 4.56
CA ALA A 109 25.09 6.83 4.07
C ALA A 109 26.25 7.62 4.69
N ILE A 110 26.12 8.94 4.85
CA ILE A 110 27.14 9.77 5.51
C ILE A 110 27.34 9.32 6.98
N ALA A 111 26.24 9.08 7.70
CA ALA A 111 26.30 8.60 9.08
C ALA A 111 26.92 7.19 9.18
N GLU A 112 26.58 6.29 8.25
CA GLU A 112 27.14 4.95 8.17
C GLU A 112 28.65 4.98 7.86
N PHE A 113 29.13 5.85 6.97
CA PHE A 113 30.57 6.04 6.75
C PHE A 113 31.29 6.55 8.00
N PHE A 114 30.68 7.46 8.76
CA PHE A 114 31.23 7.92 10.03
C PHE A 114 31.32 6.78 11.06
N LEU A 115 30.31 5.90 11.11
CA LEU A 115 30.33 4.70 11.95
C LEU A 115 31.42 3.72 11.52
N VAL A 116 31.60 3.50 10.21
CA VAL A 116 32.68 2.66 9.68
C VAL A 116 34.05 3.16 10.13
N TYR A 117 34.30 4.47 10.02
CA TYR A 117 35.54 5.09 10.48
C TYR A 117 35.79 4.82 11.97
N LYS A 118 34.79 5.08 12.82
CA LYS A 118 34.90 4.91 14.28
C LYS A 118 35.04 3.44 14.71
N LEU A 119 34.34 2.52 14.03
CA LEU A 119 34.42 1.08 14.31
C LEU A 119 35.75 0.49 13.85
N HIS A 120 36.33 1.02 12.78
CA HIS A 120 37.68 0.64 12.33
C HIS A 120 38.74 1.03 13.37
N GLU A 121 38.67 2.23 13.96
CA GLU A 121 39.53 2.63 15.09
C GLU A 121 39.38 1.69 16.31
N ALA A 122 38.17 1.18 16.53
CA ALA A 122 37.87 0.25 17.62
C ALA A 122 38.20 -1.23 17.30
N ASN A 123 38.77 -1.55 16.13
CA ASN A 123 38.99 -2.92 15.63
C ASN A 123 37.71 -3.79 15.57
N ILE A 124 36.54 -3.17 15.40
CA ILE A 124 35.26 -3.86 15.26
C ILE A 124 34.95 -4.03 13.76
N PRO A 125 34.52 -5.22 13.30
CA PRO A 125 34.22 -5.44 11.88
C PRO A 125 33.04 -4.58 11.42
N ALA A 126 33.31 -3.63 10.53
CA ALA A 126 32.33 -2.66 10.03
C ALA A 126 31.81 -2.94 8.60
N LYS A 127 32.06 -4.14 8.06
CA LYS A 127 31.73 -4.49 6.66
C LYS A 127 30.23 -4.34 6.34
N GLN A 128 29.36 -4.62 7.32
CA GLN A 128 27.92 -4.47 7.15
C GLN A 128 27.54 -3.00 6.91
N PHE A 129 28.02 -2.09 7.76
CA PHE A 129 27.75 -0.64 7.64
C PHE A 129 28.30 -0.05 6.34
N ALA A 130 29.46 -0.52 5.88
CA ALA A 130 30.00 -0.11 4.58
C ALA A 130 29.10 -0.56 3.40
N GLY A 131 28.53 -1.77 3.48
CA GLY A 131 27.58 -2.27 2.49
C GLY A 131 26.27 -1.49 2.48
N GLU A 132 25.73 -1.19 3.67
CA GLU A 132 24.53 -0.36 3.84
C GLU A 132 24.74 1.04 3.22
N ALA A 133 25.91 1.65 3.42
CA ALA A 133 26.18 3.01 2.92
C ALA A 133 26.18 3.06 1.38
N VAL A 134 26.81 2.07 0.76
CA VAL A 134 26.85 1.93 -0.70
C VAL A 134 25.45 1.69 -1.26
N ILE A 135 24.68 0.78 -0.64
CA ILE A 135 23.29 0.49 -1.05
C ILE A 135 22.42 1.74 -0.93
N SER A 136 22.51 2.47 0.18
CA SER A 136 21.78 3.72 0.42
C SER A 136 22.04 4.76 -0.67
N ILE A 137 23.30 4.95 -1.08
CA ILE A 137 23.65 5.86 -2.18
C ILE A 137 23.05 5.41 -3.51
N ILE A 138 23.16 4.12 -3.84
CA ILE A 138 22.60 3.58 -5.09
C ILE A 138 21.09 3.80 -5.13
N ILE A 139 20.38 3.48 -4.04
CA ILE A 139 18.93 3.69 -3.94
C ILE A 139 18.60 5.18 -4.05
N ALA A 140 19.34 6.07 -3.39
CA ALA A 140 19.12 7.50 -3.48
C ALA A 140 19.23 8.01 -4.93
N ILE A 141 20.27 7.60 -5.67
CA ILE A 141 20.45 7.94 -7.08
C ILE A 141 19.27 7.45 -7.91
N ILE A 142 18.85 6.19 -7.73
CA ILE A 142 17.69 5.62 -8.42
C ILE A 142 16.45 6.48 -8.13
N LEU A 143 16.18 6.83 -6.88
CA LEU A 143 15.01 7.62 -6.49
C LEU A 143 14.99 9.01 -7.14
N PHE A 144 16.14 9.67 -7.28
CA PHE A 144 16.21 10.97 -7.98
C PHE A 144 16.03 10.86 -9.49
N MET A 145 16.37 9.71 -10.09
CA MET A 145 16.16 9.46 -11.51
C MET A 145 14.72 9.07 -11.86
N ILE A 146 13.90 8.71 -10.86
CA ILE A 146 12.51 8.31 -11.08
C ILE A 146 11.72 9.49 -11.68
N PRO A 147 10.99 9.27 -12.80
CA PRO A 147 10.29 10.35 -13.48
C PRO A 147 9.11 10.88 -12.68
N ALA A 148 8.79 12.14 -12.96
CA ALA A 148 7.61 12.87 -12.51
C ALA A 148 6.31 12.07 -12.40
N ASN A 149 6.07 11.21 -13.39
CA ASN A 149 4.82 10.50 -13.61
C ASN A 149 4.86 9.07 -13.05
N PHE A 150 5.87 8.71 -12.27
CA PHE A 150 6.06 7.35 -11.77
C PHE A 150 4.85 6.81 -11.00
N GLY A 151 4.25 7.64 -10.14
CA GLY A 151 3.03 7.26 -9.42
C GLY A 151 1.86 6.93 -10.36
N LEU A 152 1.69 7.69 -11.44
CA LEU A 152 0.67 7.41 -12.46
C LEU A 152 0.98 6.13 -13.23
N MET A 153 2.25 5.89 -13.53
CA MET A 153 2.70 4.71 -14.26
C MET A 153 2.39 3.43 -13.48
N ILE A 154 2.67 3.42 -12.18
CA ILE A 154 2.34 2.30 -11.28
C ILE A 154 0.84 2.02 -11.29
N ILE A 155 0.02 3.07 -11.07
CA ILE A 155 -1.43 2.92 -11.01
C ILE A 155 -2.00 2.39 -12.32
N ARG A 156 -1.45 2.82 -13.47
CA ARG A 156 -1.86 2.31 -14.77
C ARG A 156 -1.51 0.84 -14.96
N ILE A 157 -0.31 0.44 -14.60
CA ILE A 157 0.11 -0.98 -14.65
C ILE A 157 -0.82 -1.81 -13.76
N PHE A 158 -1.10 -1.35 -12.53
CA PHE A 158 -2.04 -2.00 -11.62
C PHE A 158 -3.44 -2.10 -12.22
N GLY A 159 -3.94 -1.03 -12.84
CA GLY A 159 -5.24 -1.02 -13.53
C GLY A 159 -5.33 -2.07 -14.62
N ILE A 160 -4.31 -2.19 -15.47
CA ILE A 160 -4.24 -3.23 -16.52
C ILE A 160 -4.29 -4.62 -15.90
N ILE A 161 -3.49 -4.88 -14.86
CA ILE A 161 -3.46 -6.18 -14.17
C ILE A 161 -4.85 -6.51 -13.61
N MET A 162 -5.52 -5.55 -12.95
CA MET A 162 -6.86 -5.78 -12.40
C MET A 162 -7.89 -6.06 -13.49
N ILE A 163 -7.82 -5.39 -14.64
CA ILE A 163 -8.71 -5.68 -15.77
C ILE A 163 -8.51 -7.11 -16.27
N VAL A 164 -7.25 -7.50 -16.51
CA VAL A 164 -6.93 -8.85 -17.00
C VAL A 164 -7.35 -9.91 -16.00
N CYS A 165 -7.02 -9.74 -14.72
CA CYS A 165 -7.41 -10.68 -13.67
C CYS A 165 -8.93 -10.74 -13.46
N GLY A 166 -9.61 -9.59 -13.40
CA GLY A 166 -11.04 -9.50 -13.19
C GLY A 166 -11.84 -10.09 -14.35
N ALA A 167 -11.49 -9.73 -15.58
CA ALA A 167 -12.11 -10.30 -16.79
C ALA A 167 -11.83 -11.79 -16.91
N GLY A 168 -10.58 -12.22 -16.68
CA GLY A 168 -10.21 -13.64 -16.69
C GLY A 168 -10.98 -14.45 -15.65
N TYR A 169 -11.11 -13.92 -14.43
CA TYR A 169 -11.86 -14.57 -13.35
C TYR A 169 -13.36 -14.65 -13.63
N ALA A 170 -13.96 -13.59 -14.18
CA ALA A 170 -15.36 -13.57 -14.58
C ALA A 170 -15.64 -14.58 -15.71
N LEU A 171 -14.78 -14.62 -16.75
CA LEU A 171 -14.89 -15.56 -17.87
C LEU A 171 -14.73 -17.01 -17.42
N TYR A 172 -13.75 -17.29 -16.56
CA TYR A 172 -13.56 -18.62 -15.97
C TYR A 172 -14.79 -19.05 -15.18
N SER A 173 -15.32 -18.17 -14.34
CA SER A 173 -16.50 -18.44 -13.52
C SER A 173 -17.78 -18.62 -14.36
N TYR A 174 -17.90 -17.90 -15.48
CA TYR A 174 -19.02 -18.06 -16.42
C TYR A 174 -18.96 -19.40 -17.15
N ARG A 175 -17.78 -19.77 -17.68
CA ARG A 175 -17.58 -21.01 -18.46
C ARG A 175 -17.81 -22.28 -17.62
N ASN A 176 -17.57 -22.22 -16.31
CA ASN A 176 -17.71 -23.35 -15.41
C ASN A 176 -19.08 -23.41 -14.70
N ARG A 177 -20.10 -22.63 -15.13
CA ARG A 177 -21.47 -22.77 -14.61
C ARG A 177 -22.07 -24.11 -15.05
N THR A 178 -22.22 -25.05 -14.11
CA THR A 178 -23.11 -26.20 -14.28
C THR A 178 -24.55 -25.70 -14.27
N TYR A 179 -25.26 -25.86 -15.40
CA TYR A 179 -26.69 -25.63 -15.52
C TYR A 179 -27.43 -26.59 -14.57
N ILE A 180 -28.11 -26.05 -13.56
CA ILE A 180 -29.07 -26.83 -12.77
C ILE A 180 -30.31 -26.91 -13.65
N ILE A 181 -30.51 -28.06 -14.30
CA ILE A 181 -31.83 -28.42 -14.83
C ILE A 181 -32.66 -28.70 -13.59
N GLU A 182 -33.47 -27.74 -13.15
CA GLU A 182 -34.61 -28.05 -12.29
C GLU A 182 -35.48 -29.02 -13.11
N PRO A 183 -35.67 -30.27 -12.67
CA PRO A 183 -36.64 -31.12 -13.34
C PRO A 183 -37.99 -30.41 -13.20
N ASP A 184 -38.64 -30.14 -14.33
CA ASP A 184 -40.04 -29.73 -14.36
C ASP A 184 -40.78 -30.60 -13.36
N SER A 185 -41.36 -29.98 -12.33
CA SER A 185 -42.20 -30.68 -11.37
C SER A 185 -43.21 -31.47 -12.17
N VAL A 186 -43.13 -32.80 -12.10
CA VAL A 186 -44.15 -33.67 -12.67
C VAL A 186 -45.45 -33.25 -11.97
N SER A 187 -46.34 -32.63 -12.73
CA SER A 187 -47.70 -32.40 -12.27
C SER A 187 -48.32 -33.78 -12.13
N ASP A 188 -48.42 -34.26 -10.89
CA ASP A 188 -49.29 -35.40 -10.59
C ASP A 188 -50.72 -34.94 -10.90
N GLU A 189 -51.25 -35.38 -12.04
CA GLU A 189 -52.66 -35.29 -12.37
C GLU A 189 -53.42 -36.24 -11.42
N GLU A 190 -54.03 -35.69 -10.36
CA GLU A 190 -55.17 -36.30 -9.65
C GLU A 190 -56.28 -35.26 -9.41
#